data_AF-A0A1B6FB90-F1
#
_entry.id   AF-A0A1B6FB90-F1
#
_cell.length_a   1.000
_cell.length_b   1.000
_cell.length_c   1.000
_cell.angle_alpha   90.00
_cell.angle_beta   90.00
_cell.angle_gamma   90.00
#
_symmetry.space_group_name_H-M   'P 1'
#
loop_
_entity.id
_entity.type
_entity.pdbx_description
1 polymer ?
#
loop_
_entity_poly.entity_id
_entity_poly.type
_entity_poly.pdbx_seq_one_letter_code
_entity_poly.pdbx_strand_id
1 'polypeptide(L)'
;LEPLAGKASLRTRGKTKDLQCAEHDEEPLSMYCMVCKVPVCAICLHDTRHTSHDVQAINTMCKAQKTELSQNLQQLSERARSTTEFIQRLKSMTDKLNENCVEFEEV
;
A
#
# COMPACT_ATOMS: atom_id res chain seq x y z
N LEU A 1 8.57 15.68 19.99
CA LEU A 1 7.45 14.88 19.43
C LEU A 1 8.05 13.99 18.35
N GLU A 2 8.53 12.82 18.74
CA GLU A 2 9.09 11.83 17.81
C GLU A 2 7.96 10.98 17.23
N PRO A 3 7.99 10.62 15.93
CA PRO A 3 6.97 9.75 15.36
C PRO A 3 7.13 8.32 15.89
N LEU A 4 6.19 7.91 16.76
CA LEU A 4 6.07 6.54 17.23
C LEU A 4 5.60 5.62 16.09
N ALA A 5 6.46 4.65 15.78
CA ALA A 5 6.11 3.29 15.37
C ALA A 5 5.24 3.09 14.11
N GLY A 6 5.86 3.18 12.94
CA GLY A 6 5.39 2.53 11.72
C GLY A 6 6.00 1.13 11.54
N LYS A 7 5.76 0.20 12.47
CA LYS A 7 6.17 -1.21 12.31
C LYS A 7 4.95 -2.13 12.28
N ALA A 8 4.21 -2.05 11.16
CA ALA A 8 3.23 -3.05 10.81
C ALA A 8 3.96 -4.30 10.28
N SER A 9 3.98 -5.31 11.16
CA SER A 9 4.36 -6.69 10.94
C SER A 9 3.96 -7.26 9.56
N LEU A 10 4.85 -7.19 8.56
CA LEU A 10 4.79 -8.12 7.41
C LEU A 10 5.57 -9.39 7.76
N ARG A 11 5.17 -10.04 8.86
CA ARG A 11 5.60 -11.39 9.17
C ARG A 11 4.97 -12.33 8.16
N THR A 12 5.78 -12.90 7.29
CA THR A 12 5.50 -14.16 6.61
C THR A 12 5.23 -15.22 7.68
N ARG A 13 4.00 -15.72 7.74
CA ARG A 13 3.65 -16.85 8.61
C ARG A 13 2.53 -17.63 7.95
N GLY A 14 2.85 -18.84 7.50
CA GLY A 14 1.86 -19.78 7.02
C GLY A 14 0.87 -20.15 8.12
N LYS A 15 -0.40 -20.21 7.74
CA LYS A 15 -1.35 -21.25 8.14
C LYS A 15 -2.17 -21.57 6.88
N THR A 16 -1.98 -22.76 6.35
CA THR A 16 -2.64 -23.28 5.14
C THR A 16 -4.18 -23.28 5.20
N LYS A 17 -4.77 -23.02 6.38
CA LYS A 17 -6.23 -22.90 6.56
C LYS A 17 -6.83 -21.61 5.98
N ASP A 18 -6.07 -20.52 5.85
CA ASP A 18 -6.58 -19.25 5.28
C ASP A 18 -6.70 -19.29 3.74
N LEU A 19 -6.39 -20.43 3.12
CA LEU A 19 -6.44 -20.64 1.68
C LEU A 19 -7.49 -21.69 1.29
N GLN A 20 -8.35 -22.13 2.20
CA GLN A 20 -9.44 -23.06 1.88
C GLN A 20 -10.73 -22.30 1.57
N CYS A 21 -11.53 -22.83 0.65
CA CYS A 21 -12.83 -22.26 0.34
C CYS A 21 -13.80 -22.46 1.51
N ALA A 22 -14.55 -21.41 1.87
CA ALA A 22 -15.50 -21.47 2.99
C ALA A 22 -16.71 -22.39 2.73
N GLU A 23 -16.97 -22.75 1.48
CA GLU A 23 -18.08 -23.63 1.08
C GLU A 23 -17.61 -25.02 0.62
N HIS A 24 -16.32 -25.14 0.31
CA HIS A 24 -15.72 -26.36 -0.20
C HIS A 24 -14.42 -26.61 0.58
N ASP A 25 -14.56 -27.15 1.79
CA ASP A 25 -13.46 -27.25 2.77
C ASP A 25 -12.22 -28.00 2.24
N GLU A 26 -12.40 -28.96 1.32
CA GLU A 26 -11.30 -29.74 0.72
C GLU A 26 -10.61 -28.99 -0.45
N GLU A 27 -11.18 -27.88 -0.93
CA GLU A 27 -10.70 -27.16 -2.10
C GLU A 27 -9.93 -25.89 -1.74
N PRO A 28 -8.69 -25.74 -2.22
CA PRO A 28 -7.94 -24.52 -2.04
C PRO A 28 -8.44 -23.40 -2.95
N LEU A 29 -8.40 -22.17 -2.43
CA LEU A 29 -8.54 -20.93 -3.19
C LEU A 29 -7.35 -20.80 -4.15
N SER A 30 -7.64 -20.82 -5.45
CA SER A 30 -6.62 -20.84 -6.51
C SER A 30 -6.76 -19.68 -7.48
N MET A 31 -7.96 -19.10 -7.58
CA MET A 31 -8.30 -18.03 -8.49
C MET A 31 -8.83 -16.82 -7.73
N TYR A 32 -8.82 -15.66 -8.38
CA TYR A 32 -9.37 -14.41 -7.88
C TYR A 32 -10.35 -13.87 -8.91
N CYS A 33 -11.59 -13.67 -8.50
CA CYS A 33 -12.64 -13.17 -9.36
C CYS A 33 -12.56 -11.64 -9.46
N MET A 34 -12.33 -11.12 -10.66
CA MET A 34 -12.16 -9.69 -10.90
C MET A 34 -13.46 -8.90 -10.80
N VAL A 35 -14.59 -9.58 -11.05
CA VAL A 35 -15.94 -9.01 -10.93
C VAL A 35 -16.36 -8.93 -9.46
N CYS A 36 -16.24 -10.03 -8.72
CA CYS A 36 -16.68 -10.11 -7.32
C CYS A 36 -15.64 -9.60 -6.31
N LYS A 37 -14.38 -9.40 -6.75
CA LYS A 37 -13.24 -8.98 -5.90
C LYS A 37 -12.93 -9.93 -4.74
N VAL A 38 -13.14 -11.24 -4.95
CA VAL A 38 -12.91 -12.28 -3.94
C VAL A 38 -12.10 -13.46 -4.49
N PRO A 39 -11.31 -14.15 -3.65
CA PRO A 39 -10.70 -15.42 -4.05
C PRO A 39 -11.75 -16.51 -4.18
N VAL A 40 -11.58 -17.42 -5.14
CA VAL A 40 -12.48 -18.54 -5.43
C VAL A 40 -11.67 -19.83 -5.64
N CYS A 41 -12.25 -20.98 -5.27
CA CYS A 41 -11.69 -22.29 -5.60
C CYS A 41 -12.17 -22.77 -6.97
N ALA A 42 -11.65 -23.91 -7.44
CA ALA A 42 -12.02 -24.48 -8.73
C ALA A 42 -13.52 -24.85 -8.80
N ILE A 43 -14.11 -25.36 -7.72
CA ILE A 43 -15.54 -25.69 -7.70
C ILE A 43 -16.40 -24.43 -7.81
N CYS A 44 -16.13 -23.37 -7.03
CA CYS A 44 -16.85 -22.10 -7.14
C CYS A 44 -16.76 -21.50 -8.56
N LEU A 45 -15.64 -21.73 -9.26
CA LEU A 45 -15.44 -21.26 -10.63
C LEU A 45 -16.33 -22.00 -11.64
N HIS A 46 -16.48 -23.32 -11.49
CA HIS A 46 -17.30 -24.14 -12.38
C HIS A 46 -18.78 -24.15 -12.01
N ASP A 47 -19.11 -23.83 -10.78
CA ASP A 47 -20.47 -23.55 -10.35
C ASP A 47 -20.99 -22.27 -11.02
N THR A 48 -22.29 -22.21 -11.27
CA THR A 48 -22.98 -21.12 -12.02
C THR A 48 -22.73 -19.70 -11.51
N ARG A 49 -22.09 -19.58 -10.33
CA ARG A 49 -21.79 -18.32 -9.64
C ARG A 49 -20.62 -17.53 -10.24
N HIS A 50 -19.63 -18.21 -10.84
CA HIS A 50 -18.44 -17.54 -11.39
C HIS A 50 -18.00 -18.02 -12.78
N THR A 51 -18.76 -18.90 -13.43
CA THR A 51 -18.42 -19.48 -14.76
C THR A 51 -18.19 -18.45 -15.87
N SER A 52 -18.85 -17.28 -15.79
CA SER A 52 -18.74 -16.20 -16.78
C SER A 52 -18.01 -14.96 -16.27
N HIS A 53 -17.41 -15.01 -15.08
CA HIS A 53 -16.64 -13.89 -14.56
C HIS A 53 -15.19 -13.93 -15.03
N ASP A 54 -14.61 -12.76 -15.25
CA ASP A 54 -13.17 -12.66 -15.46
C ASP A 54 -12.42 -13.04 -14.17
N VAL A 55 -11.48 -13.98 -14.29
CA VAL A 55 -10.73 -14.54 -13.17
C VAL A 55 -9.25 -14.61 -13.48
N GLN A 56 -8.41 -14.40 -12.47
CA GLN A 56 -6.96 -14.51 -12.57
C GLN A 56 -6.39 -15.41 -11.48
N ALA A 57 -5.21 -15.97 -11.70
CA ALA A 57 -4.54 -16.76 -10.67
C ALA A 57 -4.30 -15.91 -9.42
N ILE A 58 -4.70 -16.44 -8.25
CA ILE A 58 -4.64 -15.70 -6.98
C ILE A 58 -3.22 -15.22 -6.67
N ASN A 59 -2.21 -16.06 -6.95
CA ASN A 59 -0.81 -15.74 -6.71
C ASN A 59 -0.32 -14.56 -7.57
N THR A 60 -0.80 -14.45 -8.81
CA THR A 60 -0.49 -13.32 -9.70
C THR A 60 -1.10 -12.05 -9.17
N MET A 61 -2.38 -12.09 -8.78
CA MET A 61 -3.08 -10.94 -8.18
C MET A 61 -2.44 -10.49 -6.87
N CYS A 62 -2.11 -11.43 -5.97
CA CYS A 62 -1.44 -11.09 -4.72
C CYS A 62 -0.06 -10.44 -4.97
N LYS A 63 0.71 -10.91 -5.96
CA LYS A 63 1.97 -10.27 -6.32
C LYS A 63 1.75 -8.87 -6.86
N ALA A 64 0.80 -8.69 -7.79
CA ALA A 64 0.47 -7.39 -8.36
C ALA A 64 0.04 -6.38 -7.28
N GLN A 65 -0.91 -6.77 -6.42
CA GLN A 65 -1.41 -5.93 -5.32
C GLN A 65 -0.30 -5.57 -4.31
N LYS A 66 0.59 -6.50 -3.98
CA LYS A 66 1.74 -6.22 -3.11
C LYS A 66 2.68 -5.20 -3.75
N THR A 67 2.98 -5.35 -5.04
CA THR A 67 3.82 -4.41 -5.78
C THR A 67 3.19 -3.02 -5.83
N GLU A 68 1.91 -2.94 -6.17
CA GLU A 68 1.16 -1.68 -6.21
C GLU A 68 1.17 -0.97 -4.85
N LEU A 69 0.90 -1.70 -3.76
CA LEU A 69 0.96 -1.14 -2.42
C LEU A 69 2.36 -0.63 -2.07
N SER A 70 3.42 -1.40 -2.39
CA SER A 70 4.80 -0.99 -2.17
C SER A 70 5.15 0.29 -2.95
N GLN A 71 4.70 0.40 -4.19
CA GLN A 71 4.92 1.59 -5.02
C GLN A 71 4.18 2.80 -4.45
N ASN A 72 2.94 2.64 -4.01
CA ASN A 72 2.18 3.71 -3.38
C ASN A 72 2.85 4.22 -2.10
N LEU A 73 3.35 3.31 -1.26
CA LEU A 73 4.11 3.67 -0.04
C LEU A 73 5.40 4.43 -0.36
N GLN A 74 6.14 4.00 -1.40
CA GLN A 74 7.33 4.70 -1.85
C GLN A 74 7.01 6.12 -2.34
N GLN A 75 5.97 6.27 -3.16
CA GLN A 75 5.53 7.58 -3.65
C GLN A 75 5.11 8.52 -2.50
N LEU A 76 4.38 8.01 -1.50
CA LEU A 76 4.02 8.78 -0.31
C LEU A 76 5.25 9.24 0.47
N SER A 77 6.25 8.38 0.61
CA SER A 77 7.50 8.70 1.30
C SER A 77 8.28 9.79 0.57
N GLU A 78 8.34 9.73 -0.75
CA GLU A 78 8.99 10.75 -1.59
C GLU A 78 8.28 12.10 -1.50
N ARG A 79 6.94 12.10 -1.50
CA ARG A 79 6.14 13.32 -1.31
C ARG A 79 6.41 13.95 0.06
N ALA A 80 6.43 13.14 1.13
CA ALA A 80 6.72 13.63 2.48
C ALA A 80 8.12 14.24 2.60
N ARG A 81 9.12 13.61 1.95
CA ARG A 81 10.48 14.15 1.85
C ARG A 81 10.48 15.51 1.15
N SER A 82 9.90 15.59 -0.04
CA SER A 82 9.81 16.83 -0.82
C SER A 82 9.12 17.97 -0.05
N THR A 83 8.05 17.67 0.68
CA THR A 83 7.39 18.65 1.56
C THR A 83 8.31 19.13 2.68
N THR A 84 9.06 18.22 3.30
CA THR A 84 10.02 18.56 4.37
C THR A 84 11.14 19.48 3.84
N GLU A 85 11.68 19.17 2.66
CA GLU A 85 12.70 20.00 1.99
C GLU A 85 12.14 21.38 1.61
N PHE A 86 10.88 21.46 1.18
CA PHE A 86 10.23 22.75 0.92
C PHE A 86 10.07 23.59 2.20
N ILE A 87 9.65 22.98 3.31
CA ILE A 87 9.56 23.66 4.61
C ILE A 87 10.93 24.20 5.05
N GLN A 88 12.00 23.42 4.90
CA GLN A 88 13.35 23.85 5.23
C GLN A 88 13.80 25.05 4.38
N ARG A 89 13.50 25.04 3.07
CA ARG A 89 13.77 26.18 2.19
C ARG A 89 13.03 27.44 2.63
N LEU A 90 11.75 27.34 2.97
CA LEU A 90 10.96 28.48 3.46
C LEU A 90 11.56 29.07 4.74
N LYS A 91 11.94 28.22 5.71
CA LYS A 91 12.59 28.68 6.94
C LYS A 91 13.89 29.45 6.66
N SER A 92 14.76 28.88 5.83
CA SER A 92 16.02 29.55 5.46
C SER A 92 15.79 30.89 4.75
N MET A 93 14.72 31.03 3.95
CA MET A 93 14.36 32.32 3.35
C MET A 93 13.91 33.32 4.42
N THR A 94 13.09 32.89 5.38
CA THR A 94 12.65 33.75 6.50
C THR A 94 13.83 34.21 7.35
N ASP A 95 14.77 33.31 7.68
CA ASP A 95 15.96 33.65 8.47
C ASP A 95 16.80 34.73 7.78
N LYS A 96 17.07 34.58 6.47
CA LYS A 96 17.80 35.58 5.67
C LYS A 96 17.10 36.94 5.63
N LEU A 97 15.77 36.95 5.50
CA LEU A 97 15.00 38.20 5.52
C LEU A 97 15.12 38.90 6.88
N ASN A 98 15.09 38.13 7.97
CA ASN A 98 15.24 38.66 9.32
C ASN A 98 16.64 39.21 9.56
N GLU A 99 17.69 38.48 9.17
CA GLU A 99 19.08 38.94 9.23
C GLU A 99 19.26 40.27 8.50
N ASN A 100 18.76 40.37 7.27
CA ASN A 100 18.83 41.61 6.50
C ASN A 100 18.08 42.76 7.19
N CYS A 101 16.89 42.53 7.75
CA CYS A 101 16.13 43.59 8.43
C CYS A 101 16.88 44.14 9.65
N VAL A 102 17.49 43.26 10.46
CA VAL A 102 18.31 43.67 11.61
C VAL A 102 19.50 44.50 11.14
N GLU A 103 20.19 44.09 10.07
CA GLU A 103 21.30 44.85 9.50
C GLU A 103 20.87 46.27 9.06
N PHE A 104 19.67 46.42 8.50
CA PHE A 104 19.14 47.74 8.12
C PHE A 104 18.72 48.62 9.30
N GLU A 105 18.36 48.05 10.45
CA GLU A 105 17.99 48.80 11.65
C GLU A 105 19.21 49.29 12.45
N GLU A 106 20.38 48.69 12.25
CA GLU A 106 21.64 49.04 12.90
C GLU A 106 22.42 50.18 12.20
N VAL A 107 21.90 50.71 11.07
CA VAL A 107 22.47 51.80 10.26
C VAL A 107 21.70 53.11 10.46
#